data_AF-S8C2Y0-F1
#
_entry.id   AF-S8C2Y0-F1
#
_cell.length_a   1.000
_cell.length_b   1.000
_cell.length_c   1.000
_cell.angle_alpha   90.00
_cell.angle_beta   90.00
_cell.angle_gamma   90.00
#
_symmetry.space_group_name_H-M   'P 1'
#
loop_
_entity.id
_entity.type
_entity.pdbx_description
1 polymer ?
#
loop_
_entity_poly.entity_id
_entity_poly.type
_entity_poly.pdbx_seq_one_letter_code
_entity_poly.pdbx_strand_id
1 'polypeptide(L)'
;FAGEETDAAMKDQLRESHCKETCDSKAPNSVSGYLLPHLLNLYGSRATAQDFEIYVPEATFEDPLMFARGVKQIKSAFYSLGKV
;
A
#
# COMPACT_ATOMS: atom_id res chain seq x y z
N PHE A 1 0.10 -47.80 21.55
CA PHE A 1 -1.14 -47.13 21.15
C PHE A 1 -1.51 -46.12 22.22
N ALA A 2 -1.30 -44.84 21.90
CA ALA A 2 -1.84 -43.63 22.53
C ALA A 2 -1.72 -42.57 21.41
N GLY A 3 -2.81 -42.10 20.79
CA GLY A 3 -3.73 -41.10 21.34
C GLY A 3 -3.01 -39.74 21.30
N GLU A 4 -2.92 -39.07 20.15
CA GLU A 4 -3.88 -38.08 19.60
C GLU A 4 -3.84 -36.76 20.40
N GLU A 5 -3.32 -35.68 19.80
CA GLU A 5 -3.91 -34.34 19.88
C GLU A 5 -3.17 -33.33 18.99
N THR A 6 -3.94 -32.35 18.54
CA THR A 6 -3.78 -31.43 17.42
C THR A 6 -2.87 -30.24 17.73
N ASP A 7 -1.92 -29.93 16.84
CA ASP A 7 -1.28 -28.60 16.80
C ASP A 7 -1.80 -27.82 15.58
N ALA A 8 -2.96 -27.22 15.78
CA ALA A 8 -3.39 -26.06 15.02
C ALA A 8 -2.71 -24.82 15.61
N ALA A 9 -2.27 -23.91 14.74
CA ALA A 9 -1.83 -22.55 15.03
C ALA A 9 -0.36 -22.36 15.45
N MET A 10 0.55 -22.39 14.47
CA MET A 10 1.78 -21.63 14.59
C MET A 10 2.12 -20.88 13.29
N LYS A 11 1.46 -19.72 13.17
CA LYS A 11 2.01 -18.46 12.64
C LYS A 11 2.43 -18.49 11.17
N ASP A 12 1.45 -18.12 10.34
CA ASP A 12 1.62 -17.34 9.11
C ASP A 12 2.76 -16.34 9.32
N GLN A 13 3.93 -16.68 8.76
CA GLN A 13 5.09 -15.81 8.73
C GLN A 13 4.75 -14.67 7.79
N LEU A 14 4.04 -13.70 8.38
CA LEU A 14 3.86 -12.35 7.90
C LEU A 14 5.19 -11.93 7.27
N ARG A 15 5.19 -11.90 5.94
CA ARG A 15 6.29 -11.48 5.09
C ARG A 15 6.54 -10.01 5.39
N GLU A 16 7.29 -9.73 6.45
CA GLU A 16 7.81 -8.42 6.77
C GLU A 16 8.79 -8.02 5.66
N SER A 17 8.26 -7.38 4.62
CA SER A 17 9.08 -6.68 3.64
C SER A 17 9.68 -5.47 4.35
N HIS A 18 10.86 -5.68 4.93
CA HIS A 18 11.71 -4.66 5.52
C HIS A 18 12.00 -3.57 4.49
N CYS A 19 11.23 -2.49 4.52
CA CYS A 19 11.50 -1.29 3.73
C CYS A 19 12.67 -0.55 4.37
N LYS A 20 13.88 -0.86 3.87
CA LYS A 20 15.11 -0.19 4.28
C LYS A 20 15.03 1.29 3.87
N GLU A 21 14.81 2.15 4.86
CA GLU A 21 14.90 3.60 4.70
C GLU A 21 16.31 3.96 4.24
N THR A 22 16.41 4.61 3.07
CA THR A 22 17.62 5.29 2.62
C THR A 22 17.22 6.74 2.34
N CYS A 23 17.49 7.60 3.32
CA CYS A 23 17.46 9.04 3.14
C CYS A 23 18.61 9.49 2.23
N ASP A 24 18.29 10.51 1.44
CA ASP A 24 19.16 11.46 0.76
C ASP A 24 20.01 10.98 -0.42
N SER A 25 19.38 11.00 -1.59
CA SER A 25 19.84 11.77 -2.76
C SER A 25 18.72 11.79 -3.80
N LYS A 26 17.81 12.77 -3.74
CA LYS A 26 16.77 12.95 -4.77
C LYS A 26 17.45 13.38 -6.08
N ALA A 27 17.78 12.41 -6.93
CA ALA A 27 17.78 12.69 -8.35
C ALA A 27 16.32 13.02 -8.72
N PRO A 28 15.99 14.26 -9.15
CA PRO A 28 14.62 14.60 -9.54
C PRO A 28 14.10 13.75 -10.70
N ASN A 29 14.98 12.98 -11.34
CA ASN A 29 14.70 12.15 -12.50
C ASN A 29 14.49 10.66 -12.14
N SER A 30 14.57 10.27 -10.86
CA SER A 30 14.30 8.88 -10.49
C SER A 30 12.79 8.64 -10.41
N VAL A 31 12.34 7.47 -10.89
CA VAL A 31 10.94 7.04 -10.78
C VAL A 31 10.46 7.09 -9.32
N SER A 32 11.35 6.77 -8.37
CA SER A 32 11.07 6.88 -6.93
C SER A 32 10.84 8.31 -6.47
N GLY A 33 11.60 9.29 -6.99
CA GLY A 33 11.44 10.70 -6.66
C GLY A 33 10.10 11.28 -7.11
N TYR A 34 9.54 10.72 -8.19
CA TYR A 34 8.21 11.04 -8.68
C TYR A 34 7.08 10.31 -7.93
N LEU A 35 7.19 8.99 -7.73
CA LEU A 35 6.10 8.19 -7.16
C LEU A 35 5.91 8.39 -5.66
N LEU A 36 7.01 8.52 -4.90
CA LEU A 36 6.96 8.49 -3.44
C LEU A 36 6.14 9.64 -2.82
N PRO A 37 6.26 10.90 -3.28
CA PRO A 37 5.42 11.99 -2.77
C PRO A 37 3.91 11.73 -2.92
N HIS A 38 3.49 11.18 -4.06
CA HIS A 38 2.08 10.87 -4.31
C HIS A 38 1.55 9.79 -3.38
N LEU A 39 2.30 8.69 -3.19
CA LEU A 39 1.95 7.64 -2.24
C LEU A 39 1.85 8.17 -0.80
N LEU A 40 2.78 9.04 -0.38
CA LEU A 40 2.74 9.64 0.96
C LEU A 40 1.50 10.54 1.15
N ASN A 41 1.07 11.28 0.12
CA ASN A 41 -0.16 12.06 0.18
C ASN A 41 -1.41 11.19 0.31
N LEU A 42 -1.45 10.04 -0.37
CA LEU A 42 -2.56 9.08 -0.28
C LEU A 42 -2.75 8.57 1.16
N TYR A 43 -1.67 8.11 1.80
CA TYR A 43 -1.73 7.61 3.18
C TYR A 43 -1.85 8.72 4.23
N GLY A 44 -1.36 9.93 3.93
CA GLY A 44 -1.41 11.07 4.84
C GLY A 44 -2.77 11.78 4.91
N SER A 45 -3.82 11.25 4.27
CA SER A 45 -5.13 11.92 4.14
C SER A 45 -5.05 13.30 3.45
N ARG A 46 -4.05 13.48 2.58
CA ARG A 46 -3.77 14.73 1.84
C ARG A 46 -3.86 14.54 0.32
N ALA A 47 -4.46 13.43 -0.11
CA ALA A 47 -4.64 13.08 -1.50
C ALA A 47 -5.39 14.16 -2.28
N THR A 48 -4.82 14.55 -3.42
CA THR A 48 -5.42 15.38 -4.45
C THR A 48 -5.73 14.54 -5.69
N ALA A 49 -6.46 15.10 -6.65
CA ALA A 49 -6.74 14.41 -7.91
C ALA A 49 -5.45 14.00 -8.66
N GLN A 50 -4.39 14.80 -8.54
CA GLN A 50 -3.09 14.59 -9.19
C GLN A 50 -2.36 13.38 -8.59
N ASP A 51 -2.52 13.09 -7.30
CA ASP A 51 -1.86 11.96 -6.65
C ASP A 51 -2.36 10.60 -7.17
N PHE A 52 -3.51 10.56 -7.84
CA PHE A 52 -4.03 9.36 -8.50
C PHE A 52 -3.57 9.20 -9.96
N GLU A 53 -2.90 10.19 -10.55
CA GLU A 53 -2.40 10.12 -11.93
C GLU A 53 -1.21 9.17 -12.07
N ILE A 54 -0.61 8.75 -10.96
CA ILE A 54 0.42 7.70 -10.93
C ILE A 54 -0.12 6.32 -11.34
N TYR A 55 -1.45 6.12 -11.33
CA TYR A 55 -2.10 4.88 -11.68
C TYR A 55 -2.61 4.89 -13.12
N VAL A 56 -2.40 3.77 -13.82
CA VAL A 56 -3.08 3.51 -15.11
C VAL A 56 -4.58 3.22 -14.88
N PRO A 57 -5.47 3.44 -15.86
CA PRO A 57 -6.92 3.32 -15.68
C PRO A 57 -7.41 2.02 -15.02
N GLU A 58 -6.78 0.89 -15.36
CA GLU A 58 -7.09 -0.45 -14.88
C GLU A 58 -6.13 -0.97 -13.80
N ALA A 59 -5.36 -0.07 -13.16
CA ALA A 59 -4.42 -0.44 -12.11
C ALA A 59 -5.11 -1.18 -10.97
N THR A 60 -4.46 -2.21 -10.44
CA THR A 60 -4.85 -2.85 -9.19
C THR A 60 -4.06 -2.25 -8.05
N PHE A 61 -4.74 -2.00 -6.94
CA PHE A 61 -4.15 -1.53 -5.70
C PHE A 61 -4.47 -2.54 -4.60
N GLU A 62 -3.42 -3.00 -3.94
CA GLU A 62 -3.48 -3.99 -2.86
C GLU A 62 -2.73 -3.44 -1.67
N ASP A 63 -3.44 -3.25 -0.56
CA ASP A 63 -2.86 -3.07 0.76
C ASP A 63 -3.44 -4.13 1.71
N PRO A 64 -2.85 -4.36 2.90
CA PRO A 64 -3.30 -5.40 3.82
C PRO A 64 -4.80 -5.34 4.20
N LEU A 65 -5.43 -4.18 4.09
CA LEU A 65 -6.82 -3.92 4.46
C LEU A 65 -7.71 -3.59 3.25
N MET A 66 -7.13 -3.42 2.05
CA MET A 66 -7.83 -2.85 0.90
C MET A 66 -7.43 -3.51 -0.41
N PHE A 67 -8.44 -3.88 -1.21
CA PHE A 67 -8.26 -4.28 -2.59
C PHE A 67 -9.13 -3.40 -3.48
N ALA A 68 -8.53 -2.75 -4.48
CA ALA A 68 -9.24 -1.90 -5.42
C ALA A 68 -8.73 -2.10 -6.85
N ARG A 69 -9.67 -2.22 -7.80
CA ARG A 69 -9.37 -2.34 -9.22
C ARG A 69 -9.88 -1.13 -10.00
N GLY A 70 -8.95 -0.50 -10.69
CA GLY A 70 -9.15 0.70 -11.48
C GLY A 70 -9.17 1.98 -10.65
N VAL A 71 -8.80 3.08 -11.28
CA VAL A 71 -8.58 4.38 -10.62
C VAL A 71 -9.82 4.86 -9.86
N LYS A 72 -11.03 4.52 -10.31
CA LYS A 72 -12.28 4.89 -9.64
C LYS A 72 -12.41 4.21 -8.27
N GLN A 73 -12.13 2.91 -8.19
CA GLN A 73 -12.18 2.19 -6.91
C GLN A 73 -11.05 2.64 -6.00
N ILE A 74 -9.84 2.81 -6.53
CA ILE A 74 -8.68 3.32 -5.76
C ILE A 74 -9.03 4.68 -5.13
N LYS A 75 -9.56 5.62 -5.92
CA LYS A 75 -10.04 6.92 -5.41
C LYS A 75 -11.08 6.76 -4.31
N SER A 76 -12.12 5.96 -4.55
CA SER A 76 -13.17 5.71 -3.57
C SER A 76 -12.61 5.17 -2.25
N ALA A 77 -11.63 4.28 -2.34
CA ALA A 77 -11.10 3.59 -1.19
C ALA A 77 -10.27 4.55 -0.31
N PHE A 78 -9.42 5.40 -0.90
CA PHE A 78 -8.72 6.45 -0.15
C PHE A 78 -9.64 7.56 0.37
N TYR A 79 -10.67 7.96 -0.38
CA TYR A 79 -11.64 8.97 0.12
C TYR A 79 -12.56 8.44 1.22
N SER A 80 -12.69 7.12 1.37
CA SER A 80 -13.44 6.50 2.47
C SER A 80 -12.65 6.45 3.78
N LEU A 81 -11.34 6.67 3.75
CA LEU A 81 -10.52 6.76 4.95
C LEU A 81 -10.92 8.02 5.73
N GLY A 82 -11.25 7.84 7.01
CA GLY A 82 -11.57 8.95 7.90
C GLY A 82 -10.43 9.97 7.93
N LYS A 83 -10.76 11.25 7.80
CA LYS A 83 -9.79 12.33 8.03
C LYS A 83 -9.60 12.50 9.54
N VAL A 84 -8.35 12.57 9.98
CA VAL A 84 -7.97 12.91 11.36
C VAL A 84 -8.03 14.41 11.54
#